data_AF-A0A2D8F9N8-F1
#
_entry.id   AF-A0A2D8F9N8-F1
#
_cell.length_a   1.000
_cell.length_b   1.000
_cell.length_c   1.000
_cell.angle_alpha   90.00
_cell.angle_beta   90.00
_cell.angle_gamma   90.00
#
_symmetry.space_group_name_H-M   'P 1'
#
loop_
_entity.id
_entity.type
_entity.pdbx_description
1 polymer ?
#
loop_
_entity_poly.entity_id
_entity_poly.type
_entity_poly.pdbx_seq_one_letter_code
_entity_poly.pdbx_strand_id
1 'polypeptide(L)'
;YTTGSGLGLPDVTVSVSVGGAYMPCAELVTATSQSTDCAFTWLYGGNQAQVGVGNGIRIFENGQDLCTSACSVEWKVDVFQQGQMTSAYPGNWNPSDSGYTFDVVDHADAPSTATDDGLFDLTMTQGSDINLATMRLVLKIDGTYHECTPSSSVCDKVASNGGSSMTASNVLSIVETGADLCSGSCTIEYWVSNVLDRTTLAKGIVTVS
;
A
#
# COMPACT_ATOMS: atom_id res chain seq x y z
N TYR A 1 41.58 -7.51 0.72
CA TYR A 1 40.53 -6.57 0.29
C TYR A 1 39.85 -6.03 1.52
N THR A 2 40.13 -4.77 1.81
CA THR A 2 39.63 -3.99 2.95
C THR A 2 38.18 -3.58 2.72
N THR A 3 37.45 -3.53 3.83
CA THR A 3 36.10 -3.00 4.02
C THR A 3 35.93 -1.62 3.37
N GLY A 4 35.13 -1.55 2.31
CA GLY A 4 34.54 -0.32 1.79
C GLY A 4 33.04 -0.35 2.08
N SER A 5 32.56 0.69 2.75
CA SER A 5 31.17 0.95 3.13
C SER A 5 30.16 0.56 2.04
N GLY A 6 29.66 -0.67 2.11
CA GLY A 6 28.48 -1.08 1.36
C GLY A 6 27.30 -0.33 1.94
N LEU A 7 26.69 0.53 1.14
CA LEU A 7 25.38 1.11 1.44
C LEU A 7 24.46 -0.07 1.82
N GLY A 8 24.06 -0.12 3.08
CA GLY A 8 23.38 -1.27 3.67
C GLY A 8 22.12 -1.60 2.87
N LEU A 9 22.08 -2.82 2.35
CA LEU A 9 20.86 -3.42 1.82
C LEU A 9 19.76 -3.32 2.91
N PRO A 10 18.50 -3.07 2.57
CA PRO A 10 17.49 -2.93 3.59
C PRO A 10 17.24 -4.24 4.33
N ASP A 11 17.18 -4.17 5.65
CA ASP A 11 16.72 -5.30 6.46
C ASP A 11 15.20 -5.40 6.29
N VAL A 12 14.72 -6.52 5.78
CA VAL A 12 13.28 -6.80 5.66
C VAL A 12 12.87 -7.72 6.80
N THR A 13 11.93 -7.28 7.62
CA THR A 13 11.33 -8.10 8.67
C THR A 13 9.90 -8.46 8.28
N VAL A 14 9.61 -9.75 8.15
CA VAL A 14 8.25 -10.27 7.94
C VAL A 14 7.73 -10.77 9.29
N SER A 15 6.47 -10.49 9.61
CA SER A 15 5.84 -10.98 10.85
C SER A 15 4.38 -11.36 10.61
N VAL A 16 3.89 -12.32 11.38
CA VAL A 16 2.48 -12.76 11.36
C VAL A 16 1.88 -12.70 12.76
N SER A 17 0.56 -12.57 12.84
CA SER A 17 -0.20 -12.67 14.08
C SER A 17 -1.43 -13.54 13.88
N VAL A 18 -1.71 -14.40 14.85
CA VAL A 18 -2.96 -15.14 14.97
C VAL A 18 -3.59 -14.77 16.31
N GLY A 19 -4.52 -13.80 16.28
CA GLY A 19 -5.28 -13.38 17.45
C GLY A 19 -4.49 -12.61 18.52
N GLY A 20 -3.38 -11.95 18.18
CA GLY A 20 -2.64 -11.16 19.17
C GLY A 20 -1.31 -10.56 18.70
N ALA A 21 -0.23 -10.85 19.44
CA ALA A 21 1.09 -10.27 19.20
C ALA A 21 1.72 -10.81 17.90
N TYR A 22 2.41 -9.94 17.18
CA TYR A 22 3.16 -10.32 15.99
C TYR A 22 4.41 -11.12 16.35
N MET A 23 4.60 -12.24 15.66
CA MET A 23 5.81 -13.06 15.70
C MET A 23 6.62 -12.93 14.41
N PRO A 24 7.96 -12.87 14.49
CA PRO A 24 8.81 -12.73 13.32
C PRO A 24 8.87 -14.04 12.52
N CYS A 25 8.81 -13.91 11.19
CA CYS A 25 9.03 -15.01 10.26
C CYS A 25 10.49 -15.05 9.83
N ALA A 26 11.10 -16.23 9.85
CA ALA A 26 12.47 -16.39 9.40
C ALA A 26 12.55 -16.45 7.86
N GLU A 27 13.52 -15.74 7.27
CA GLU A 27 13.81 -15.90 5.84
C GLU A 27 14.42 -17.28 5.61
N LEU A 28 13.80 -18.09 4.75
CA LEU A 28 14.34 -19.39 4.37
C LEU A 28 15.38 -19.21 3.26
N VAL A 29 16.60 -18.82 3.62
CA VAL A 29 17.71 -18.58 2.66
C VAL A 29 18.30 -19.90 2.15
N THR A 30 18.44 -20.88 3.03
CA THR A 30 18.72 -22.30 2.76
C THR A 30 18.42 -23.07 4.04
N ALA A 31 17.89 -24.28 3.91
CA ALA A 31 17.27 -25.20 4.89
C ALA A 31 17.74 -25.33 6.37
N THR A 32 18.65 -24.53 6.94
CA THR A 32 19.33 -24.90 8.20
C THR A 32 19.22 -23.93 9.40
N SER A 33 18.39 -22.88 9.33
CA SER A 33 17.98 -22.17 10.56
C SER A 33 16.57 -21.62 10.38
N GLN A 34 15.62 -22.43 10.82
CA GLN A 34 14.20 -22.27 10.59
C GLN A 34 13.54 -21.84 11.90
N SER A 35 12.89 -20.66 11.91
CA SER A 35 11.85 -20.39 12.91
C SER A 35 10.85 -21.54 12.85
N THR A 36 10.50 -22.10 14.01
CA THR A 36 9.60 -23.26 14.11
C THR A 36 8.14 -22.91 13.88
N ASP A 37 7.83 -21.62 13.72
CA ASP A 37 6.47 -21.11 13.77
C ASP A 37 6.11 -20.48 12.41
N CYS A 38 6.90 -19.52 11.94
CA CYS A 38 6.67 -18.84 10.66
C CYS A 38 7.96 -18.72 9.84
N ALA A 39 7.86 -18.99 8.53
CA ALA A 39 8.94 -18.75 7.58
C ALA A 39 8.44 -18.03 6.32
N PHE A 40 9.36 -17.40 5.60
CA PHE A 40 9.05 -16.81 4.31
C PHE A 40 10.12 -17.09 3.24
N THR A 41 9.70 -17.12 1.98
CA THR A 41 10.57 -17.19 0.80
C THR A 41 10.21 -16.09 -0.20
N TRP A 42 11.20 -15.67 -0.97
CA TRP A 42 11.00 -14.78 -2.11
C TRP A 42 10.49 -15.57 -3.31
N LEU A 43 9.37 -15.13 -3.89
CA LEU A 43 8.71 -15.85 -4.99
C LEU A 43 9.44 -15.72 -6.34
N TYR A 44 10.34 -14.74 -6.51
CA TYR A 44 11.07 -14.54 -7.76
C TYR A 44 12.58 -14.43 -7.49
N GLY A 45 13.31 -15.40 -8.05
CA GLY A 45 14.70 -15.71 -7.75
C GLY A 45 15.67 -14.55 -7.92
N GLY A 46 16.12 -14.05 -6.78
CA GLY A 46 17.27 -13.18 -6.62
C GLY A 46 17.63 -13.15 -5.15
N ASN A 47 18.90 -13.36 -4.85
CA ASN A 47 19.51 -13.18 -3.55
C ASN A 47 19.28 -11.73 -3.08
N GLN A 48 18.33 -11.62 -2.14
CA GLN A 48 18.26 -10.68 -1.03
C GLN A 48 17.96 -9.20 -1.31
N ALA A 49 17.03 -8.71 -0.46
CA ALA A 49 16.91 -7.36 0.06
C ALA A 49 15.98 -6.35 -0.66
N GLN A 50 14.99 -6.76 -1.45
CA GLN A 50 14.00 -5.79 -1.95
C GLN A 50 12.58 -6.37 -2.05
N VAL A 51 11.69 -5.91 -1.16
CA VAL A 51 10.23 -5.98 -1.36
C VAL A 51 9.86 -4.92 -2.40
N GLY A 52 10.03 -5.27 -3.67
CA GLY A 52 9.55 -4.47 -4.80
C GLY A 52 8.14 -4.89 -5.20
N VAL A 53 7.38 -4.01 -5.84
CA VAL A 53 6.09 -4.42 -6.42
C VAL A 53 6.35 -5.53 -7.46
N GLY A 54 5.47 -6.53 -7.52
CA GLY A 54 5.66 -7.72 -8.37
C GLY A 54 6.65 -8.75 -7.81
N ASN A 55 7.40 -8.44 -6.76
CA ASN A 55 8.12 -9.44 -5.98
C ASN A 55 7.18 -9.90 -4.86
N GLY A 56 6.72 -11.15 -4.95
CA GLY A 56 5.88 -11.72 -3.90
C GLY A 56 6.72 -12.29 -2.77
N ILE A 57 6.18 -12.21 -1.56
CA ILE A 57 6.64 -13.00 -0.42
C ILE A 57 5.67 -14.17 -0.28
N ARG A 58 6.20 -15.39 -0.20
CA ARG A 58 5.41 -16.52 0.26
C ARG A 58 5.70 -16.72 1.73
N ILE A 59 4.68 -16.52 2.55
CA ILE A 59 4.70 -16.83 3.98
C ILE A 59 4.08 -18.22 4.15
N PHE A 60 4.67 -19.04 5.02
CA PHE A 60 4.16 -20.36 5.35
C PHE A 60 4.48 -20.70 6.80
N GLU A 61 3.60 -21.51 7.39
CA GLU A 61 3.85 -22.14 8.69
C GLU A 61 5.04 -23.08 8.57
N ASN A 62 5.86 -23.15 9.62
CA ASN A 62 7.09 -23.90 9.55
C ASN A 62 7.37 -24.78 10.77
N GLY A 63 6.45 -25.71 11.02
CA GLY A 63 6.57 -26.73 12.06
C GLY A 63 5.36 -26.71 12.99
N GLN A 64 5.08 -25.56 13.61
CA GLN A 64 3.91 -25.35 14.44
C GLN A 64 2.71 -24.92 13.59
N ASP A 65 1.58 -25.58 13.81
CA ASP A 65 0.27 -25.16 13.31
C ASP A 65 -0.11 -23.85 14.01
N LEU A 66 -0.11 -22.74 13.28
CA LEU A 66 -0.50 -21.43 13.81
C LEU A 66 -2.02 -21.37 14.01
N CYS A 67 -2.78 -22.27 13.37
CA CYS A 67 -4.23 -22.26 13.35
C CYS A 67 -4.82 -23.66 13.53
N THR A 68 -5.03 -24.05 14.79
CA THR A 68 -5.66 -25.34 15.16
C THR A 68 -7.14 -25.47 14.75
N SER A 69 -7.75 -24.38 14.28
CA SER A 69 -9.08 -24.29 13.66
C SER A 69 -9.09 -23.09 12.69
N ALA A 70 -10.19 -22.83 11.98
CA ALA A 70 -10.33 -21.60 11.21
C ALA A 70 -9.99 -20.36 12.06
N CYS A 71 -9.06 -19.54 11.58
CA CYS A 71 -8.45 -18.42 12.29
C CYS A 71 -8.33 -17.21 11.35
N SER A 72 -8.13 -16.02 11.92
CA SER A 72 -7.72 -14.84 11.16
C SER A 72 -6.21 -14.66 11.31
N VAL A 73 -5.51 -14.51 10.19
CA VAL A 73 -4.07 -14.27 10.16
C VAL A 73 -3.83 -12.84 9.69
N GLU A 74 -3.19 -12.04 10.53
CA GLU A 74 -2.64 -10.75 10.12
C GLU A 74 -1.17 -10.91 9.77
N TRP A 75 -0.67 -10.09 8.84
CA TRP A 75 0.73 -10.10 8.44
C TRP A 75 1.25 -8.69 8.27
N LYS A 76 2.58 -8.56 8.41
CA LYS A 76 3.30 -7.30 8.44
C LYS A 76 4.65 -7.46 7.76
N VAL A 77 5.07 -6.45 7.01
CA VAL A 77 6.40 -6.36 6.41
C VAL A 77 7.01 -5.00 6.75
N ASP A 78 8.08 -5.00 7.52
CA ASP A 78 8.90 -3.81 7.77
C ASP A 78 10.12 -3.81 6.86
N VAL A 79 10.43 -2.66 6.26
CA VAL A 79 11.65 -2.47 5.47
C VAL A 79 12.50 -1.42 6.18
N PHE A 80 13.75 -1.73 6.50
CA PHE A 80 14.68 -0.80 7.15
C PHE A 80 15.66 -0.27 6.11
N GLN A 81 15.61 1.02 5.78
CA GLN A 81 16.60 1.64 4.88
C GLN A 81 17.50 2.55 5.72
N GLN A 82 18.82 2.37 5.64
CA GLN A 82 19.84 3.25 6.24
C GLN A 82 19.57 3.67 7.71
N GLY A 83 19.13 2.74 8.56
CA GLY A 83 18.90 2.99 9.98
C GLY A 83 17.53 3.61 10.33
N GLN A 84 16.63 3.76 9.35
CA GLN A 84 15.26 4.21 9.57
C GLN A 84 14.27 3.07 9.25
N MET A 85 13.37 2.77 10.20
CA MET A 85 12.26 1.86 9.93
C MET A 85 11.29 2.53 8.96
N THR A 86 11.21 2.04 7.73
CA THR A 86 10.03 2.24 6.89
C THR A 86 9.13 1.03 7.10
N SER A 87 8.38 1.01 8.21
CA SER A 87 7.25 0.08 8.29
C SER A 87 6.35 0.36 7.10
N ALA A 88 5.97 -0.66 6.34
CA ALA A 88 4.84 -0.55 5.42
C ALA A 88 3.55 -0.49 6.26
N TYR A 89 3.38 0.61 7.00
CA TYR A 89 2.20 1.04 7.74
C TYR A 89 2.03 2.57 7.55
N PRO A 90 0.81 3.11 7.70
CA PRO A 90 0.33 4.39 7.17
C PRO A 90 0.75 5.54 8.09
N GLY A 91 2.00 5.95 8.00
CA GLY A 91 2.44 7.07 8.83
C GLY A 91 3.77 7.59 8.36
N ASN A 92 3.71 8.66 7.57
CA ASN A 92 4.84 9.53 7.25
C ASN A 92 5.91 8.95 6.29
N TRP A 93 5.48 8.52 5.11
CA TRP A 93 6.39 8.45 3.96
C TRP A 93 6.55 9.84 3.38
N ASN A 94 7.80 10.26 3.17
CA ASN A 94 8.12 11.52 2.52
C ASN A 94 8.03 11.32 0.99
N PRO A 95 7.11 12.02 0.29
CA PRO A 95 6.92 11.88 -1.16
C PRO A 95 8.09 12.31 -2.04
N SER A 96 9.18 12.81 -1.45
CA SER A 96 10.31 13.41 -2.17
C SER A 96 11.08 12.48 -3.12
N ASP A 97 10.96 11.16 -2.99
CA ASP A 97 11.76 10.22 -3.80
C ASP A 97 11.12 9.84 -5.15
N SER A 98 9.82 10.11 -5.34
CA SER A 98 9.14 9.82 -6.62
C SER A 98 9.26 10.97 -7.63
N GLY A 99 9.58 12.18 -7.17
CA GLY A 99 9.48 13.41 -7.98
C GLY A 99 8.05 13.89 -8.21
N TYR A 100 7.07 13.27 -7.55
CA TYR A 100 5.66 13.65 -7.58
C TYR A 100 5.22 14.18 -6.22
N THR A 101 4.40 15.22 -6.21
CA THR A 101 3.74 15.71 -5.00
C THR A 101 2.24 15.81 -5.23
N PHE A 102 1.48 15.46 -4.20
CA PHE A 102 0.03 15.46 -4.25
C PHE A 102 -0.52 16.15 -3.01
N ASP A 103 -1.53 16.98 -3.22
CA ASP A 103 -2.38 17.52 -2.16
C ASP A 103 -3.66 16.69 -2.12
N VAL A 104 -4.16 16.45 -0.92
CA VAL A 104 -5.43 15.75 -0.69
C VAL A 104 -6.32 16.62 0.16
N VAL A 105 -7.58 16.76 -0.28
CA VAL A 105 -8.61 17.48 0.45
C VAL A 105 -9.89 16.65 0.47
N ASP A 106 -10.66 16.81 1.55
CA ASP A 106 -12.02 16.30 1.63
C ASP A 106 -12.85 16.79 0.43
N HIS A 107 -13.67 15.91 -0.14
CA HIS A 107 -14.52 16.30 -1.27
C HIS A 107 -15.63 17.24 -0.77
N ALA A 108 -16.20 18.05 -1.65
CA ALA A 108 -17.26 18.98 -1.27
C ALA A 108 -18.61 18.28 -0.97
N ASP A 109 -18.78 17.07 -1.49
CA ASP A 109 -19.96 16.24 -1.27
C ASP A 109 -19.78 15.45 0.02
N ALA A 110 -20.77 15.50 0.91
CA ALA A 110 -20.72 14.77 2.16
C ALA A 110 -21.02 13.28 1.91
N PRO A 111 -20.23 12.35 2.48
CA PRO A 111 -20.54 10.93 2.42
C PRO A 111 -21.90 10.62 3.06
N SER A 112 -22.63 9.67 2.48
CA SER A 112 -24.00 9.34 2.86
C SER A 112 -24.25 7.85 2.75
N THR A 113 -25.47 7.39 3.07
CA THR A 113 -25.85 5.99 2.84
C THR A 113 -26.20 5.68 1.37
N ALA A 114 -26.07 6.68 0.49
CA ALA A 114 -26.07 6.42 -0.94
C ALA A 114 -24.79 5.66 -1.31
N THR A 115 -24.70 5.20 -2.56
CA THR A 115 -23.54 4.43 -3.02
C THR A 115 -22.58 5.25 -3.87
N ASP A 116 -22.95 6.50 -4.13
CA ASP A 116 -22.37 7.37 -5.15
C ASP A 116 -22.12 8.74 -4.53
N ASP A 117 -21.11 8.81 -3.67
CA ASP A 117 -20.66 10.02 -2.97
C ASP A 117 -19.20 10.34 -3.32
N GLY A 118 -18.86 11.63 -3.35
CA GLY A 118 -17.47 12.07 -3.45
C GLY A 118 -16.75 11.82 -2.13
N LEU A 119 -15.59 11.17 -2.15
CA LEU A 119 -14.80 10.91 -0.95
C LEU A 119 -13.74 11.99 -0.75
N PHE A 120 -12.79 12.12 -1.67
CA PHE A 120 -11.74 13.13 -1.57
C PHE A 120 -11.19 13.51 -2.94
N ASP A 121 -10.57 14.68 -3.02
CA ASP A 121 -9.88 15.16 -4.20
C ASP A 121 -8.37 15.02 -4.04
N LEU A 122 -7.75 14.39 -5.03
CA LEU A 122 -6.30 14.29 -5.18
C LEU A 122 -5.85 15.31 -6.23
N THR A 123 -4.98 16.25 -5.87
CA THR A 123 -4.41 17.23 -6.80
C THR A 123 -2.91 17.00 -6.96
N MET A 124 -2.42 16.79 -8.17
CA MET A 124 -0.98 16.66 -8.41
C MET A 124 -0.37 18.06 -8.47
N THR A 125 0.52 18.39 -7.54
CA THR A 125 1.17 19.72 -7.47
C THR A 125 2.56 19.73 -8.12
N GLN A 126 3.18 18.57 -8.27
CA GLN A 126 4.45 18.37 -8.97
C GLN A 126 4.49 16.97 -9.60
N GLY A 127 5.14 16.86 -10.75
CA GLY A 127 5.33 15.58 -11.44
C GLY A 127 5.20 15.70 -12.96
N SER A 128 5.46 14.60 -13.66
CA SER A 128 5.10 14.46 -15.08
C SER A 128 3.64 13.99 -15.21
N ASP A 129 3.08 14.03 -16.42
CA ASP A 129 1.73 13.50 -16.64
C ASP A 129 1.65 12.00 -16.34
N ILE A 130 0.62 11.60 -15.60
CA ILE A 130 0.36 10.19 -15.24
C ILE A 130 -0.83 9.70 -16.04
N ASN A 131 -0.67 8.59 -16.75
CA ASN A 131 -1.81 7.91 -17.38
C ASN A 131 -2.66 7.21 -16.31
N LEU A 132 -3.95 7.53 -16.22
CA LEU A 132 -4.86 7.01 -15.20
C LEU A 132 -5.09 5.50 -15.32
N ALA A 133 -4.93 4.93 -16.51
CA ALA A 133 -4.98 3.47 -16.72
C ALA A 133 -3.78 2.76 -16.07
N THR A 134 -2.67 3.49 -15.87
CA THR A 134 -1.46 2.98 -15.22
C THR A 134 -1.36 3.40 -13.76
N MET A 135 -2.24 4.29 -13.31
CA MET A 135 -2.29 4.74 -11.93
C MET A 135 -3.17 3.80 -11.11
N ARG A 136 -2.57 3.11 -10.14
CA ARG A 136 -3.28 2.31 -9.15
C ARG A 136 -3.55 3.14 -7.91
N LEU A 137 -4.82 3.17 -7.50
CA LEU A 137 -5.26 3.79 -6.26
C LEU A 137 -5.89 2.71 -5.39
N VAL A 138 -5.38 2.56 -4.17
CA VAL A 138 -5.97 1.69 -3.16
C VAL A 138 -6.38 2.53 -1.96
N LEU A 139 -7.58 2.29 -1.47
CA LEU A 139 -8.12 2.81 -0.23
C LEU A 139 -8.11 1.69 0.81
N LYS A 140 -7.92 2.06 2.07
CA LYS A 140 -8.20 1.19 3.21
C LYS A 140 -9.11 1.94 4.18
N ILE A 141 -10.25 1.32 4.44
CA ILE A 141 -11.34 1.88 5.25
C ILE A 141 -11.73 0.76 6.23
N ASP A 142 -11.70 1.05 7.53
CA ASP A 142 -12.00 0.09 8.60
C ASP A 142 -11.26 -1.26 8.46
N GLY A 143 -10.02 -1.22 7.98
CA GLY A 143 -9.18 -2.41 7.78
C GLY A 143 -9.41 -3.17 6.47
N THR A 144 -10.42 -2.80 5.69
CA THR A 144 -10.72 -3.42 4.38
C THR A 144 -10.09 -2.62 3.24
N TYR A 145 -9.52 -3.31 2.25
CA TYR A 145 -8.85 -2.68 1.11
C TYR A 145 -9.77 -2.64 -0.12
N HIS A 146 -9.79 -1.51 -0.81
CA HIS A 146 -10.58 -1.25 -2.02
C HIS A 146 -9.68 -0.68 -3.11
N GLU A 147 -9.75 -1.20 -4.33
CA GLU A 147 -9.00 -0.66 -5.47
C GLU A 147 -9.93 0.16 -6.35
N CYS A 148 -9.60 1.44 -6.55
CA CYS A 148 -10.37 2.33 -7.40
C CYS A 148 -9.87 2.24 -8.84
N THR A 149 -10.76 1.82 -9.73
CA THR A 149 -10.51 1.72 -11.17
C THR A 149 -11.54 2.54 -11.93
N PRO A 150 -11.19 3.07 -13.11
CA PRO A 150 -12.18 3.69 -13.99
C PRO A 150 -13.41 2.81 -14.15
N SER A 151 -14.61 3.35 -13.85
CA SER A 151 -15.89 2.63 -13.96
C SER A 151 -16.00 1.36 -13.10
N SER A 152 -15.36 1.32 -11.93
CA SER A 152 -15.57 0.21 -10.98
C SER A 152 -16.96 0.28 -10.33
N SER A 153 -17.36 -0.79 -9.63
CA SER A 153 -18.58 -0.83 -8.82
C SER A 153 -18.29 -0.63 -7.33
N VAL A 154 -17.15 -0.02 -6.98
CA VAL A 154 -16.77 0.25 -5.60
C VAL A 154 -16.32 1.69 -5.44
N CYS A 155 -15.33 2.10 -6.21
CA CYS A 155 -14.90 3.49 -6.32
C CYS A 155 -14.28 3.82 -7.68
N ASP A 156 -14.46 5.04 -8.15
CA ASP A 156 -13.99 5.55 -9.43
C ASP A 156 -12.98 6.70 -9.24
N LYS A 157 -12.14 6.90 -10.26
CA LYS A 157 -11.15 7.97 -10.39
C LYS A 157 -11.59 8.91 -11.51
N VAL A 158 -12.22 10.02 -11.14
CA VAL A 158 -12.81 10.96 -12.10
C VAL A 158 -11.90 12.17 -12.26
N ALA A 159 -11.28 12.32 -13.44
CA ALA A 159 -10.42 13.46 -13.71
C ALA A 159 -11.24 14.69 -14.11
N SER A 160 -10.98 15.84 -13.49
CA SER A 160 -11.74 17.08 -13.72
C SER A 160 -11.62 17.61 -15.15
N ASN A 161 -10.56 17.24 -15.86
CA ASN A 161 -10.35 17.58 -17.27
C ASN A 161 -11.11 16.65 -18.25
N GLY A 162 -11.82 15.62 -17.77
CA GLY A 162 -12.46 14.59 -18.60
C GLY A 162 -11.48 13.72 -19.39
N GLY A 163 -10.18 13.81 -19.08
CA GLY A 163 -9.11 13.12 -19.80
C GLY A 163 -8.73 11.78 -19.17
N SER A 164 -7.83 11.06 -19.84
CA SER A 164 -7.25 9.80 -19.34
C SER A 164 -5.91 9.98 -18.62
N SER A 165 -5.53 11.22 -18.33
CA SER A 165 -4.30 11.55 -17.64
C SER A 165 -4.50 12.58 -16.52
N MET A 166 -3.75 12.39 -15.44
CA MET A 166 -3.55 13.39 -14.40
C MET A 166 -2.33 14.23 -14.77
N THR A 167 -2.50 15.54 -14.87
CA THR A 167 -1.42 16.51 -15.10
C THR A 167 -1.30 17.40 -13.86
N ALA A 168 -0.19 18.12 -13.74
CA ALA A 168 -0.02 19.05 -12.63
C ALA A 168 -1.17 20.07 -12.63
N SER A 169 -1.71 20.39 -11.46
CA SER A 169 -2.89 21.23 -11.21
C SER A 169 -4.25 20.64 -11.59
N ASN A 170 -4.32 19.41 -12.11
CA ASN A 170 -5.61 18.74 -12.30
C ASN A 170 -6.04 18.04 -11.02
N VAL A 171 -7.35 18.05 -10.81
CA VAL A 171 -8.02 17.35 -9.73
C VAL A 171 -8.45 15.99 -10.23
N LEU A 172 -8.18 14.97 -9.42
CA LEU A 172 -8.74 13.64 -9.57
C LEU A 172 -9.65 13.40 -8.38
N SER A 173 -10.95 13.41 -8.65
CA SER A 173 -11.98 13.13 -7.63
C SER A 173 -12.11 11.63 -7.45
N ILE A 174 -12.02 11.20 -6.21
CA ILE A 174 -12.22 9.80 -5.81
C ILE A 174 -13.65 9.70 -5.31
N VAL A 175 -14.44 8.92 -6.01
CA VAL A 175 -15.89 8.82 -5.80
C VAL A 175 -16.18 7.36 -5.48
N GLU A 176 -16.97 7.08 -4.47
CA GLU A 176 -17.56 5.74 -4.35
C GLU A 176 -18.60 5.53 -5.45
N THR A 177 -18.79 4.30 -5.88
CA THR A 177 -19.72 4.00 -6.98
C THR A 177 -20.33 2.64 -6.74
N GLY A 178 -21.65 2.54 -6.57
CA GLY A 178 -22.35 1.25 -6.42
C GLY A 178 -22.05 0.47 -5.13
N ALA A 179 -21.18 0.98 -4.24
CA ALA A 179 -20.99 0.49 -2.88
C ALA A 179 -20.79 1.68 -1.93
N ASP A 180 -21.51 1.68 -0.81
CA ASP A 180 -21.31 2.63 0.29
C ASP A 180 -20.03 2.25 1.03
N LEU A 181 -18.98 3.04 0.83
CA LEU A 181 -17.69 2.92 1.53
C LEU A 181 -17.68 3.74 2.81
N CYS A 182 -18.38 4.87 2.82
CA CYS A 182 -18.48 5.77 3.96
C CYS A 182 -19.91 6.31 4.13
N SER A 183 -20.66 5.73 5.07
CA SER A 183 -22.03 6.15 5.39
C SER A 183 -22.14 7.49 6.17
N GLY A 184 -21.07 8.27 6.21
CA GLY A 184 -20.83 9.45 7.03
C GLY A 184 -19.33 9.69 7.18
N SER A 185 -18.92 10.45 8.20
CA SER A 185 -17.48 10.72 8.38
C SER A 185 -16.67 9.45 8.62
N CYS A 186 -15.63 9.24 7.82
CA CYS A 186 -14.75 8.09 7.88
C CYS A 186 -13.28 8.52 7.71
N THR A 187 -12.36 7.64 8.10
CA THR A 187 -10.92 7.83 7.86
C THR A 187 -10.43 6.87 6.80
N ILE A 188 -9.80 7.40 5.77
CA ILE A 188 -9.34 6.65 4.61
C ILE A 188 -7.81 6.72 4.58
N GLU A 189 -7.15 5.56 4.66
CA GLU A 189 -5.75 5.45 4.28
C GLU A 189 -5.68 5.20 2.76
N TYR A 190 -4.80 5.89 2.03
CA TYR A 190 -4.71 5.74 0.58
C TYR A 190 -3.27 5.48 0.11
N TRP A 191 -3.15 4.82 -1.05
CA TRP A 191 -1.89 4.58 -1.77
C TRP A 191 -2.09 4.80 -3.26
N VAL A 192 -1.22 5.63 -3.85
CA VAL A 192 -1.13 5.86 -5.30
C VAL A 192 0.17 5.27 -5.81
N SER A 193 0.11 4.43 -6.84
CA SER A 193 1.29 3.88 -7.50
C SER A 193 1.14 3.83 -9.01
N ASN A 194 2.27 3.77 -9.72
CA ASN A 194 2.30 3.47 -11.14
C ASN A 194 2.53 1.95 -11.33
N VAL A 195 1.63 1.28 -12.03
CA VAL A 195 1.68 -0.17 -12.23
C VAL A 195 2.77 -0.61 -13.22
N LEU A 196 3.21 0.28 -14.12
CA LEU A 196 4.21 -0.05 -15.13
C LEU A 196 5.61 -0.12 -14.52
N ASP A 197 6.02 0.96 -13.87
CA ASP A 197 7.35 1.09 -13.27
C ASP A 197 7.36 0.73 -11.79
N ARG A 198 6.18 0.43 -11.22
CA ARG A 198 6.03 -0.09 -9.87
C ARG A 198 6.41 0.90 -8.76
N THR A 199 6.42 2.19 -9.09
CA THR A 199 6.74 3.25 -8.15
C THR A 199 5.53 3.62 -7.29
N THR A 200 5.76 3.88 -6.01
CA THR A 200 4.78 4.56 -5.16
C THR A 200 4.88 6.05 -5.42
N LEU A 201 3.76 6.66 -5.81
CA LEU A 201 3.68 8.07 -6.14
C LEU A 201 3.22 8.89 -4.93
N ALA A 202 2.26 8.37 -4.16
CA ALA A 202 1.74 9.00 -2.95
C ALA A 202 1.20 7.96 -1.95
N LYS A 203 1.17 8.33 -0.67
CA LYS A 203 0.37 7.66 0.36
C LYS A 203 0.01 8.64 1.46
N GLY A 204 -1.11 8.42 2.13
CA GLY A 204 -1.54 9.33 3.19
C GLY A 204 -2.80 8.85 3.90
N ILE A 205 -3.33 9.75 4.72
CA ILE A 205 -4.59 9.57 5.44
C ILE A 205 -5.43 10.82 5.19
N VAL A 206 -6.70 10.64 4.89
CA VAL A 206 -7.69 11.71 4.80
C VAL A 206 -8.88 11.36 5.67
N THR A 207 -9.42 12.36 6.36
CA THR A 207 -10.72 12.26 7.02
C THR A 207 -11.72 12.97 6.11
N VAL A 208 -12.79 12.26 5.76
CA VAL A 208 -13.89 12.79 4.93
C VAL A 208 -15.10 13.03 5.82
N SER A 209 -15.93 14.03 5.52
CA SER A 209 -17.02 14.45 6.41
C SER A 209 -18.25 15.06 5.76
#